data_AF-A0A844T613-F1
#
_entry.id   AF-A0A844T613-F1
#
_cell.length_a   1.000
_cell.length_b   1.000
_cell.length_c   1.000
_cell.angle_alpha   90.00
_cell.angle_beta   90.00
_cell.angle_gamma   90.00
#
_symmetry.space_group_name_H-M   'P 1'
#
loop_
_entity.id
_entity.type
_entity.pdbx_description
1 polymer ?
#
loop_
_entity_poly.entity_id
_entity_poly.type
_entity_poly.pdbx_seq_one_letter_code
_entity_poly.pdbx_strand_id
1 'polypeptide(L)' 'DRVKILTWDGSGLVLYYKRIEGQFTWPPIKEGVIPLSHAQLSVLLDGSDWKRVPMRVVDQPARAG' A
#
# COMPACT_ATOMS: atom_id res chain seq x y z
N ASP A 1 -9.89 6.85 -10.39
CA ASP A 1 -10.53 6.14 -9.25
C ASP A 1 -10.38 6.94 -7.95
N ARG A 2 -10.96 6.51 -6.82
CA ARG A 2 -10.79 7.13 -5.49
C ARG A 2 -10.32 6.09 -4.48
N VAL A 3 -9.32 6.45 -3.67
CA VAL A 3 -8.77 5.57 -2.62
C VAL A 3 -8.97 6.22 -1.26
N LYS A 4 -9.42 5.41 -0.29
CA LYS A 4 -9.50 5.74 1.14
C LYS A 4 -8.62 4.77 1.91
N ILE A 5 -7.66 5.27 2.68
CA ILE A 5 -6.81 4.46 3.57
C ILE A 5 -7.02 4.96 4.99
N LEU A 6 -7.54 4.09 5.85
CA LEU A 6 -7.64 4.33 7.28
C LEU A 6 -6.44 3.67 7.96
N THR A 7 -5.66 4.44 8.73
CA THR A 7 -4.47 3.96 9.43
C THR A 7 -4.33 4.61 10.80
N TRP A 8 -3.52 4.01 11.68
CA TRP A 8 -3.08 4.61 12.94
C TRP A 8 -1.65 5.13 12.77
N ASP A 9 -1.40 6.40 13.08
CA ASP A 9 -0.08 7.01 12.91
C ASP A 9 0.78 7.01 14.19
N GLY A 10 0.24 6.46 15.29
CA GLY A 10 0.85 6.49 16.62
C GLY A 10 0.12 7.41 17.59
N SER A 11 -0.50 8.48 17.07
CA SER A 11 -1.24 9.49 17.85
C SER A 11 -2.75 9.37 17.71
N GLY A 12 -3.22 8.84 16.58
CA GLY A 12 -4.64 8.79 16.28
C GLY A 12 -4.97 8.01 15.00
N LEU A 13 -6.27 7.88 14.75
CA LEU A 13 -6.78 7.41 13.47
C LEU A 13 -6.67 8.52 12.43
N VAL A 14 -6.05 8.20 11.29
CA VAL A 14 -5.86 9.09 10.15
C VAL A 14 -6.53 8.47 8.92
N LEU A 15 -7.31 9.29 8.20
CA LEU A 15 -7.88 8.92 6.91
C LEU A 15 -7.15 9.65 5.79
N TYR A 16 -6.47 8.89 4.94
CA TYR A 16 -5.91 9.39 3.69
C TYR A 16 -6.93 9.21 2.57
N TYR A 17 -7.20 10.29 1.84
CA TYR A 17 -8.09 10.28 0.68
C TYR A 17 -7.36 10.83 -0.54
N LYS A 18 -7.18 9.99 -1.57
CA LYS A 18 -6.50 10.37 -2.83
C LYS A 18 -7.42 10.07 -3.99
N ARG A 19 -7.59 11.04 -4.89
CA ARG A 19 -8.13 10.79 -6.23
C ARG A 19 -6.97 10.37 -7.13
N ILE A 20 -7.11 9.24 -7.81
CA ILE A 20 -6.08 8.72 -8.71
C ILE A 20 -6.55 8.83 -10.15
N GLU A 21 -5.61 9.07 -11.06
CA GLU A 21 -5.89 9.27 -12.48
C GLU A 21 -6.05 7.93 -13.25
N GLY A 22 -5.69 6.80 -12.63
CA GLY A 22 -5.87 5.44 -13.17
C GLY A 22 -7.01 4.62 -12.53
N GLN A 23 -6.97 3.30 -12.73
CA GLN A 23 -7.87 2.32 -12.10
C GLN A 23 -7.20 1.69 -10.88
N PHE A 24 -7.89 1.66 -9.75
CA PHE A 24 -7.37 1.01 -8.55
C PHE A 24 -7.66 -0.49 -8.62
N THR A 25 -6.68 -1.26 -9.09
CA THR A 25 -6.82 -2.72 -9.17
C THR A 25 -6.25 -3.36 -7.91
N TRP A 26 -7.14 -3.80 -7.02
CA TRP A 26 -6.73 -4.57 -5.85
C TRP A 26 -6.00 -5.87 -6.27
N PRO A 27 -4.88 -6.22 -5.62
CA PRO A 27 -4.33 -7.57 -5.70
C PRO A 27 -5.37 -8.60 -5.22
N PRO A 28 -5.26 -9.87 -5.64
CA PRO A 28 -6.06 -10.94 -5.05
C PRO A 28 -5.79 -11.02 -3.54
N ILE A 29 -6.81 -10.68 -2.75
CA ILE A 29 -6.77 -10.76 -1.30
C ILE A 29 -6.98 -12.22 -0.90
N LYS A 30 -5.94 -12.91 -0.41
CA LYS A 30 -6.07 -14.30 0.04
C LYS A 30 -6.57 -14.43 1.49
N GLU A 31 -6.29 -13.47 2.35
CA GLU A 31 -6.55 -13.58 3.81
C GLU A 31 -7.03 -12.26 4.46
N GLY A 32 -7.61 -11.36 3.67
CA GLY A 32 -8.04 -10.04 4.16
C GLY A 32 -6.90 -9.05 4.41
N VAL A 33 -5.64 -9.53 4.49
CA VAL A 33 -4.43 -8.73 4.69
C VAL A 33 -3.50 -8.91 3.49
N ILE A 34 -2.97 -7.80 2.97
CA ILE A 34 -1.94 -7.80 1.93
C ILE A 34 -0.71 -7.07 2.47
N PRO A 35 0.45 -7.73 2.61
CA PRO A 35 1.70 -7.02 2.86
C PRO A 35 2.10 -6.24 1.61
N LEU A 36 2.31 -4.94 1.76
CA LEU A 36 2.77 -4.05 0.69
C LEU A 36 4.05 -3.34 1.12
N SER A 37 5.05 -3.30 0.22
CA SER A 37 6.18 -2.41 0.37
C SER A 37 5.78 -0.97 0.03
N HIS A 38 6.59 0.01 0.44
CA HIS A 38 6.38 1.42 0.10
C HIS A 38 6.24 1.63 -1.43
N ALA A 39 7.11 0.98 -2.23
CA ALA A 39 7.06 1.08 -3.68
C ALA A 39 5.75 0.52 -4.27
N GLN A 40 5.25 -0.60 -3.73
CA GLN A 40 4.00 -1.19 -4.18
C GLN A 40 2.80 -0.31 -3.83
N LEU A 41 2.79 0.27 -2.63
CA LEU A 41 1.76 1.23 -2.23
C LEU A 41 1.76 2.46 -3.15
N SER A 42 2.92 3.02 -3.46
CA SER A 42 3.04 4.18 -4.35
C SER A 42 2.50 3.87 -5.75
N VAL A 43 2.86 2.72 -6.33
CA VAL A 43 2.36 2.31 -7.66
C VAL A 43 0.85 2.08 -7.66
N LEU A 44 0.30 1.47 -6.61
CA LEU A 44 -1.15 1.33 -6.43
C LEU A 44 -1.85 2.69 -6.35
N LEU A 45 -1.28 3.63 -5.60
CA LEU A 45 -1.80 4.99 -5.45
C LEU A 45 -1.64 5.86 -6.69
N ASP A 46 -0.80 5.47 -7.64
CA ASP A 46 -0.67 6.14 -8.93
C ASP A 46 -1.57 5.50 -10.00
N GLY A 47 -2.31 4.42 -9.64
CA GLY A 47 -3.21 3.72 -10.55
C GLY A 47 -2.50 2.99 -11.69
N SER A 48 -1.21 2.68 -11.49
CA SER A 48 -0.38 1.92 -12.42
C SER A 48 -0.49 0.41 -12.16
N ASP A 49 -0.15 -0.43 -13.15
CA ASP A 49 -0.23 -1.88 -13.03
C ASP A 49 0.78 -2.42 -12.00
N TRP A 50 0.30 -2.63 -10.78
CA TRP A 50 1.09 -3.13 -9.65
C TRP A 50 1.73 -4.50 -9.92
N LYS A 51 1.18 -5.31 -10.85
CA LYS A 51 1.73 -6.63 -11.24
C LYS A 51 3.12 -6.54 -11.85
N ARG A 52 3.53 -5.36 -12.31
CA ARG A 52 4.86 -5.11 -12.90
C ARG A 52 5.92 -4.71 -11.88
N VAL A 53 5.55 -4.55 -10.60
CA VAL A 53 6.47 -4.14 -9.54
C VAL A 53 6.84 -5.36 -8.69
N PRO A 54 8.09 -5.86 -8.76
CA PRO A 54 8.49 -7.01 -7.96
C PRO A 54 8.45 -6.65 -6.47
N MET A 55 7.86 -7.54 -5.66
CA MET A 55 7.87 -7.41 -4.20
C MET A 55 9.30 -7.58 -3.71
N ARG A 56 9.97 -6.47 -3.37
CA ARG A 56 11.19 -6.55 -2.60
C ARG A 56 10.79 -6.67 -1.13
N VAL A 57 10.87 -7.88 -0.59
CA VAL A 57 10.80 -8.09 0.85
C VAL A 57 11.98 -7.33 1.44
N VAL A 58 11.69 -6.23 2.13
CA VAL A 58 12.70 -5.54 2.93
C VAL A 58 12.87 -6.37 4.18
N ASP A 59 14.07 -6.91 4.39
CA ASP A 59 14.38 -7.62 5.63
C ASP A 59 14.05 -6.70 6.81
N GLN A 60 13.15 -7.15 7.67
CA GLN A 60 12.81 -6.44 8.89
C GLN A 60 14.11 -6.29 9.70
N PRO A 61 14.48 -5.07 10.14
CA PRO A 61 15.70 -4.90 10.91
C PRO A 61 15.61 -5.76 12.17
N ALA A 62 16.55 -6.71 12.30
CA ALA A 62 16.50 -7.73 13.35
C ALA A 62 16.64 -7.12 14.76
N ARG A 63 17.21 -5.92 14.89
CA ARG A 63 17.13 -5.03 16.06
C ARG A 63 17.35 -3.59 15.64
N ALA A 64 16.62 -2.65 16.26
CA ALA A 64 17.10 -1.29 16.45
C ALA A 64 17.86 -1.28 17.78
N GLY A 65 19.18 -1.07 17.71
CA GLY A 65 20.06 -0.90 18.86
C GLY A 65 20.92 0.33 18.63
#